data_AF-F8GFQ7-F1
#
_entry.id   AF-F8GFQ7-F1
#
_cell.length_a   1.000
_cell.length_b   1.000
_cell.length_c   1.000
_cell.angle_alpha   90.00
_cell.angle_beta   90.00
_cell.angle_gamma   90.00
#
_symmetry.space_group_name_H-M   'P 1'
#
loop_
_entity.id
_entity.type
_entity.pdbx_description
1 polymer ?
#
loop_
_entity_poly.entity_id
_entity_poly.type
_entity_poly.pdbx_seq_one_letter_code
_entity_poly.pdbx_strand_id
1 'polypeptide(L)'
;MVTAQMTQALPDECTDLTAPATFLEANSLVCLQKIIVTDSSGDQLYKASLQWLGVDNPNRFKLLTVEFDDASEENSPAFSFLNGVLTLPKIDVPQLYGTERYTVSLAWVTDTDMDTDDPVSVFELKTVALYNNPGYFPNTTWKPYGMLLPDERRAVDLLGRSIPYAKLADAIYDFDNVAVDAWQLIESNGKSSGMDAGVYRNRDTNELALVFRGTETCDFPCSFKELEDTASDAIADAAIGIGTVSDQFKDAFRFAQDVVGRHPGVKITVAGHSLGGGLAQAIGAVLGLETFAFNSSPVPDHFFDTYTITLPNEEIQELIYVIADVHDPVSNTDNTGKFYLDSHHVTPLIQFDFDLKEIMPGHSADLEDLRIDRHSITRFTNNATNLLNTYRDGW
;
A
#
# COMPACT_ATOMS: atom_id res chain seq x y z
N MET A 1 -49.99 2.17 -7.30
CA MET A 1 -50.02 3.02 -8.52
C MET A 1 -48.70 3.80 -8.60
N VAL A 2 -47.56 3.09 -8.66
CA VAL A 2 -46.20 3.66 -8.61
C VAL A 2 -45.44 3.35 -9.92
N THR A 3 -46.10 2.72 -10.90
CA THR A 3 -45.44 2.01 -12.00
C THR A 3 -45.31 2.79 -13.31
N ALA A 4 -45.53 4.11 -13.34
CA ALA A 4 -45.61 4.83 -14.62
C ALA A 4 -44.46 5.82 -14.93
N GLN A 5 -43.52 6.09 -14.01
CA GLN A 5 -42.53 7.18 -14.21
C GLN A 5 -41.05 6.85 -13.91
N MET A 6 -40.69 5.62 -13.55
CA MET A 6 -39.29 5.28 -13.19
C MET A 6 -38.64 4.17 -14.04
N THR A 7 -39.17 3.89 -15.24
CA THR A 7 -38.47 3.04 -16.23
C THR A 7 -37.43 3.88 -16.98
N GLN A 8 -36.34 4.22 -16.29
CA GLN A 8 -35.11 4.73 -16.92
C GLN A 8 -34.08 3.60 -16.92
N ALA A 9 -33.31 3.50 -18.01
CA ALA A 9 -32.23 2.53 -18.13
C ALA A 9 -31.20 2.76 -17.02
N LEU A 10 -30.64 1.69 -16.44
CA LEU A 10 -29.51 1.73 -15.53
C LEU A 10 -28.39 2.60 -16.11
N PRO A 11 -27.70 3.39 -15.26
CA PRO A 11 -26.48 4.07 -15.67
C PRO A 11 -25.48 3.07 -16.26
N ASP A 12 -24.76 3.51 -17.30
CA ASP A 12 -23.77 2.66 -18.01
C ASP A 12 -22.71 2.12 -17.04
N GLU A 13 -22.39 2.86 -15.97
CA GLU A 13 -21.44 2.44 -14.93
C GLU A 13 -21.91 1.24 -14.11
N CYS A 14 -23.21 0.96 -14.09
CA CYS A 14 -23.78 -0.18 -13.39
C CYS A 14 -23.86 -1.45 -14.25
N THR A 15 -23.66 -1.39 -15.57
CA THR A 15 -23.97 -2.52 -16.47
C THR A 15 -22.98 -3.67 -16.39
N ASP A 16 -21.71 -3.38 -16.13
CA ASP A 16 -20.63 -4.37 -16.13
C ASP A 16 -20.38 -4.99 -14.74
N LEU A 17 -21.12 -4.55 -13.73
CA LEU A 17 -20.97 -5.01 -12.36
C LEU A 17 -21.67 -6.35 -12.15
N THR A 18 -21.00 -7.29 -11.47
CA THR A 18 -21.54 -8.64 -11.21
C THR A 18 -22.02 -8.83 -9.76
N ALA A 19 -21.54 -8.00 -8.83
CA ALA A 19 -21.91 -8.03 -7.43
C ALA A 19 -23.34 -7.49 -7.21
N PRO A 20 -24.14 -8.02 -6.26
CA PRO A 20 -25.50 -7.55 -6.02
C PRO A 20 -25.62 -6.08 -5.62
N ALA A 21 -24.63 -5.56 -4.91
CA ALA A 21 -24.58 -4.16 -4.52
C ALA A 21 -23.14 -3.64 -4.60
N THR A 22 -22.96 -2.50 -5.24
CA THR A 22 -21.66 -1.83 -5.36
C THR A 22 -21.84 -0.33 -5.19
N PHE A 23 -20.98 0.30 -4.39
CA PHE A 23 -20.90 1.75 -4.30
C PHE A 23 -19.67 2.24 -5.07
N LEU A 24 -19.90 3.03 -6.11
CA LEU A 24 -18.87 3.66 -6.93
C LEU A 24 -18.64 5.09 -6.41
N GLU A 25 -17.59 5.27 -5.63
CA GLU A 25 -17.28 6.56 -4.99
C GLU A 25 -17.05 7.68 -6.02
N ALA A 26 -16.39 7.36 -7.14
CA ALA A 26 -16.04 8.33 -8.19
C ALA A 26 -17.26 9.12 -8.71
N ASN A 27 -18.41 8.45 -8.83
CA ASN A 27 -19.66 9.03 -9.32
C ASN A 27 -20.73 9.11 -8.22
N SER A 28 -20.38 8.76 -6.97
CA SER A 28 -21.29 8.78 -5.83
C SER A 28 -22.56 7.93 -6.06
N LEU A 29 -22.41 6.81 -6.77
CA LEU A 29 -23.48 5.99 -7.30
C LEU A 29 -23.53 4.62 -6.62
N VAL A 30 -24.69 4.21 -6.13
CA VAL A 30 -24.95 2.86 -5.63
C VAL A 30 -25.66 2.08 -6.73
N CYS A 31 -24.99 1.08 -7.29
CA CYS A 31 -25.56 0.13 -8.24
C CYS A 31 -26.10 -1.08 -7.48
N LEU A 32 -27.38 -1.39 -7.70
CA LEU A 32 -28.07 -2.50 -7.07
C LEU A 32 -28.65 -3.42 -8.14
N GLN A 33 -28.47 -4.72 -7.97
CA GLN A 33 -29.07 -5.75 -8.80
C GLN A 33 -29.48 -6.94 -7.95
N LYS A 34 -30.32 -7.81 -8.51
CA LYS A 34 -30.84 -9.01 -7.83
C LYS A 34 -31.60 -8.64 -6.56
N ILE A 35 -32.23 -7.46 -6.54
CA ILE A 35 -32.94 -6.93 -5.37
C ILE A 35 -34.24 -7.70 -5.20
N ILE A 36 -34.44 -8.29 -4.02
CA ILE A 36 -35.70 -8.93 -3.62
C ILE A 36 -36.61 -7.86 -3.04
N VAL A 37 -37.68 -7.53 -3.75
CA VAL A 37 -38.69 -6.58 -3.30
C VAL A 37 -39.94 -7.35 -2.86
N THR A 38 -40.24 -7.30 -1.56
CA THR A 38 -41.41 -7.96 -0.98
C THR A 38 -42.56 -6.97 -0.80
N ASP A 39 -43.70 -7.28 -1.39
CA ASP A 39 -44.96 -6.56 -1.22
C ASP A 39 -46.13 -7.49 -0.81
N SER A 40 -47.36 -6.96 -0.78
CA SER A 40 -48.56 -7.75 -0.42
C SER A 40 -48.92 -8.85 -1.42
N SER A 41 -48.32 -8.84 -2.62
CA SER A 41 -48.55 -9.75 -3.73
C SER A 41 -47.43 -10.79 -3.89
N GLY A 42 -46.32 -10.64 -3.18
CA GLY A 42 -45.22 -11.60 -3.11
C GLY A 42 -43.85 -10.94 -3.29
N ASP A 43 -42.84 -11.76 -3.61
CA ASP A 43 -41.50 -11.28 -3.92
C ASP A 43 -41.36 -11.05 -5.43
N GLN A 44 -40.75 -9.91 -5.80
CA GLN A 44 -40.37 -9.57 -7.16
C GLN A 44 -38.90 -9.14 -7.20
N LEU A 45 -38.25 -9.33 -8.35
CA LEU A 45 -36.83 -9.06 -8.51
C LEU A 45 -36.61 -7.80 -9.33
N TYR A 46 -35.69 -6.96 -8.87
CA TYR A 46 -35.37 -5.67 -9.47
C TYR A 46 -33.88 -5.38 -9.53
N LYS A 47 -33.51 -4.50 -10.45
CA LYS A 47 -32.27 -3.73 -10.44
C LYS A 47 -32.61 -2.28 -10.19
N ALA A 48 -31.71 -1.55 -9.55
CA ALA A 48 -31.91 -0.13 -9.26
C ALA A 48 -30.57 0.59 -9.16
N SER A 49 -30.63 1.92 -9.21
CA SER A 49 -29.49 2.76 -8.86
C SER A 49 -29.90 3.87 -7.90
N LEU A 50 -29.02 4.19 -6.94
CA LEU A 50 -29.21 5.28 -5.99
C LEU A 50 -28.07 6.29 -6.10
N GLN A 51 -28.38 7.58 -6.09
CA GLN A 51 -27.40 8.67 -6.08
C GLN A 51 -27.21 9.20 -4.66
N TRP A 52 -25.98 9.21 -4.16
CA TRP A 52 -25.67 9.90 -2.90
C TRP A 52 -25.84 11.42 -3.07
N LEU A 53 -26.53 12.05 -2.12
CA LEU A 53 -26.91 13.48 -2.18
C LEU A 53 -25.81 14.44 -1.72
N GLY A 54 -24.59 13.95 -1.50
CA GLY A 54 -23.43 14.77 -1.18
C GLY A 54 -23.31 15.13 0.30
N VAL A 55 -22.28 15.92 0.60
CA VAL A 55 -21.86 16.26 1.97
C VAL A 55 -22.89 17.04 2.78
N ASP A 56 -23.79 17.78 2.12
CA ASP A 56 -24.87 18.51 2.78
C ASP A 56 -26.01 17.57 3.23
N ASN A 57 -26.11 16.40 2.59
CA ASN A 57 -27.09 15.36 2.90
C ASN A 57 -26.40 13.98 2.98
N PRO A 58 -25.42 13.82 3.89
CA PRO A 58 -24.44 12.73 3.83
C PRO A 58 -25.07 11.34 4.05
N ASN A 59 -26.26 11.29 4.64
CA ASN A 59 -26.97 10.05 4.93
C ASN A 59 -28.07 9.73 3.91
N ARG A 60 -28.21 10.50 2.82
CA ARG A 60 -29.36 10.37 1.91
C ARG A 60 -28.95 9.96 0.50
N PHE A 61 -29.74 9.06 -0.06
CA PHE A 61 -29.55 8.50 -1.39
C PHE A 61 -30.87 8.59 -2.18
N LYS A 62 -30.87 9.25 -3.34
CA LYS A 62 -32.06 9.38 -4.20
C LYS A 62 -32.14 8.20 -5.16
N LEU A 63 -33.31 7.58 -5.27
CA LEU A 63 -33.58 6.56 -6.28
C LEU A 63 -33.57 7.17 -7.67
N LEU A 64 -32.70 6.67 -8.56
CA LEU A 64 -32.60 7.12 -9.95
C LEU A 64 -33.39 6.21 -10.89
N THR A 65 -33.13 4.90 -10.84
CA THR A 65 -33.68 3.94 -11.78
C THR A 65 -34.22 2.70 -11.07
N VAL A 66 -35.24 2.07 -11.65
CA VAL A 66 -35.75 0.76 -11.25
C VAL A 66 -36.14 -0.04 -12.49
N GLU A 67 -35.63 -1.25 -12.61
CA GLU A 67 -35.90 -2.18 -13.69
C GLU A 67 -36.15 -3.58 -13.16
N PHE A 68 -36.90 -4.40 -13.89
CA PHE A 68 -37.07 -5.81 -13.52
C PHE A 68 -35.75 -6.58 -13.64
N ASP A 69 -35.56 -7.53 -12.74
CA ASP A 69 -34.47 -8.50 -12.78
C ASP A 69 -35.01 -9.92 -12.83
N ASP A 70 -34.16 -10.87 -13.25
CA ASP A 70 -34.54 -12.26 -13.49
C ASP A 70 -33.86 -13.23 -12.52
N ALA A 71 -32.96 -12.74 -11.65
CA ALA A 71 -32.15 -13.59 -10.77
C ALA A 71 -32.01 -13.04 -9.35
N SER A 72 -31.81 -13.95 -8.41
CA SER A 72 -31.40 -13.68 -7.03
C SER A 72 -30.21 -14.57 -6.69
N GLU A 73 -29.35 -14.13 -5.78
CA GLU A 73 -28.23 -14.92 -5.26
C GLU A 73 -27.97 -14.70 -3.77
N GLU A 74 -26.94 -15.35 -3.24
CA GLU A 74 -26.48 -15.15 -1.87
C GLU A 74 -26.08 -13.68 -1.63
N ASN A 75 -26.57 -13.08 -0.54
CA ASN A 75 -26.41 -11.65 -0.22
C ASN A 75 -27.15 -10.66 -1.13
N SER A 76 -28.18 -11.11 -1.85
CA SER A 76 -29.09 -10.22 -2.57
C SER A 76 -29.64 -9.11 -1.67
N PRO A 77 -29.64 -7.84 -2.13
CA PRO A 77 -30.37 -6.76 -1.48
C PRO A 77 -31.84 -7.13 -1.28
N ALA A 78 -32.44 -6.67 -0.19
CA ALA A 78 -33.84 -6.94 0.10
C ALA A 78 -34.55 -5.67 0.54
N PHE A 79 -35.65 -5.32 -0.12
CA PHE A 79 -36.52 -4.21 0.25
C PHE A 79 -37.91 -4.71 0.62
N SER A 80 -38.48 -4.19 1.71
CA SER A 80 -39.86 -4.50 2.10
C SER A 80 -40.70 -3.23 2.20
N PHE A 81 -41.82 -3.19 1.47
CA PHE A 81 -42.78 -2.10 1.57
C PHE A 81 -43.50 -2.05 2.93
N LEU A 82 -43.48 -3.16 3.69
CA LEU A 82 -44.15 -3.24 5.00
C LEU A 82 -43.43 -2.41 6.07
N ASN A 83 -42.10 -2.41 6.05
CA ASN A 83 -41.27 -1.68 7.02
C ASN A 83 -40.49 -0.52 6.40
N GLY A 84 -40.50 -0.39 5.07
CA GLY A 84 -39.76 0.64 4.34
C GLY A 84 -38.25 0.50 4.48
N VAL A 85 -37.71 -0.71 4.64
CA VAL A 85 -36.27 -0.93 4.82
C VAL A 85 -35.68 -1.64 3.62
N LEU A 86 -34.61 -1.07 3.07
CA LEU A 86 -33.70 -1.70 2.11
C LEU A 86 -32.47 -2.19 2.86
N THR A 87 -32.25 -3.49 2.86
CA THR A 87 -31.09 -4.15 3.47
C THR A 87 -30.13 -4.56 2.37
N LEU A 88 -28.85 -4.22 2.54
CA LEU A 88 -27.74 -4.64 1.69
C LEU A 88 -26.86 -5.56 2.55
N PRO A 89 -27.04 -6.89 2.49
CA PRO A 89 -26.26 -7.83 3.30
C PRO A 89 -24.76 -7.78 3.01
N LYS A 90 -24.40 -7.36 1.78
CA LYS A 90 -23.03 -7.08 1.37
C LYS A 90 -23.06 -5.99 0.29
N ILE A 91 -22.36 -4.89 0.52
CA ILE A 91 -22.07 -3.88 -0.49
C ILE A 91 -20.56 -3.80 -0.70
N ASP A 92 -20.13 -3.89 -1.96
CA ASP A 92 -18.74 -3.77 -2.37
C ASP A 92 -18.41 -2.29 -2.67
N VAL A 93 -17.28 -1.80 -2.18
CA VAL A 93 -16.75 -0.46 -2.44
C VAL A 93 -15.34 -0.62 -3.02
N PRO A 94 -15.19 -0.64 -4.35
CA PRO A 94 -13.91 -0.87 -5.00
C PRO A 94 -12.90 0.25 -4.69
N GLN A 95 -11.70 -0.13 -4.26
CA GLN A 95 -10.55 0.74 -4.04
C GLN A 95 -9.44 0.40 -5.04
N LEU A 96 -8.34 1.16 -5.03
CA LEU A 96 -7.23 0.98 -5.97
C LEU A 96 -6.58 -0.42 -5.86
N TYR A 97 -6.41 -0.94 -4.64
CA TYR A 97 -5.69 -2.18 -4.37
C TYR A 97 -6.57 -3.33 -3.86
N GLY A 98 -7.85 -3.09 -3.63
CA GLY A 98 -8.78 -4.11 -3.14
C GLY A 98 -10.21 -3.59 -3.04
N THR A 99 -11.08 -4.34 -2.39
CA THR A 99 -12.50 -3.97 -2.27
C THR A 99 -12.90 -3.92 -0.80
N GLU A 100 -13.42 -2.77 -0.36
CA GLU A 100 -14.03 -2.63 0.96
C GLU A 100 -15.45 -3.19 0.95
N ARG A 101 -15.90 -3.70 2.10
CA ARG A 101 -17.18 -4.39 2.19
C ARG A 101 -17.93 -4.05 3.45
N TYR A 102 -19.22 -3.78 3.29
CA TYR A 102 -20.09 -3.41 4.39
C TYR A 102 -21.42 -4.15 4.36
N THR A 103 -22.06 -4.22 5.52
CA THR A 103 -23.47 -4.50 5.68
C THR A 103 -24.18 -3.16 5.90
N VAL A 104 -25.22 -2.89 5.14
CA VAL A 104 -25.91 -1.59 5.16
C VAL A 104 -27.41 -1.78 5.29
N SER A 105 -28.06 -0.92 6.06
CA SER A 105 -29.51 -0.76 6.01
C SER A 105 -29.89 0.69 5.75
N LEU A 106 -30.92 0.86 4.93
CA LEU A 106 -31.45 2.13 4.46
C LEU A 106 -32.96 2.16 4.74
N ALA A 107 -33.48 3.29 5.21
CA ALA A 107 -34.90 3.52 5.36
C ALA A 107 -35.43 4.34 4.20
N TRP A 108 -36.49 3.87 3.56
CA TRP A 108 -37.22 4.59 2.55
C TRP A 108 -37.99 5.75 3.18
N VAL A 109 -37.79 6.94 2.63
CA VAL A 109 -38.43 8.19 3.01
C VAL A 109 -38.98 8.81 1.74
N THR A 110 -40.24 9.23 1.78
CA THR A 110 -40.82 10.05 0.72
C THR A 110 -40.36 11.49 0.90
N ASP A 111 -39.67 12.03 -0.10
CA ASP A 111 -39.23 13.43 -0.15
C ASP A 111 -39.80 14.10 -1.41
N THR A 112 -39.56 15.40 -1.57
CA THR A 112 -39.92 16.17 -2.77
C THR A 112 -38.66 16.72 -3.43
N ASP A 113 -38.62 16.67 -4.76
CA ASP A 113 -37.54 17.28 -5.53
C ASP A 113 -37.55 18.80 -5.30
N MET A 114 -36.40 19.39 -4.92
CA MET A 114 -36.34 20.82 -4.59
C MET A 114 -36.59 21.73 -5.81
N ASP A 115 -36.35 21.23 -7.03
CA ASP A 115 -36.48 22.01 -8.25
C ASP A 115 -37.86 21.83 -8.90
N THR A 116 -38.49 20.65 -8.74
CA THR A 116 -39.75 20.31 -9.43
C THR A 116 -40.95 20.10 -8.50
N ASP A 117 -40.75 20.06 -7.18
CA ASP A 117 -41.76 19.67 -6.17
C ASP A 117 -42.35 18.25 -6.38
N ASP A 118 -41.78 17.44 -7.28
CA ASP A 118 -42.26 16.09 -7.56
C ASP A 118 -41.86 15.12 -6.44
N PRO A 119 -42.72 14.16 -6.08
CA PRO A 119 -42.38 13.16 -5.07
C PRO A 119 -41.23 12.29 -5.55
N VAL A 120 -40.16 12.21 -4.76
CA VAL A 120 -38.99 11.38 -5.02
C VAL A 120 -38.80 10.35 -3.91
N SER A 121 -38.39 9.16 -4.31
CA SER A 121 -38.00 8.10 -3.37
C SER A 121 -36.58 8.36 -2.89
N VAL A 122 -36.43 8.65 -1.60
CA VAL A 122 -35.14 8.82 -0.94
C VAL A 122 -34.93 7.68 0.04
N PHE A 123 -33.68 7.27 0.20
CA PHE A 123 -33.23 6.26 1.13
C PHE A 123 -32.26 6.91 2.11
N GLU A 124 -32.59 6.85 3.40
CA GLU A 124 -31.77 7.40 4.48
C GLU A 124 -31.00 6.29 5.20
N LEU A 125 -29.70 6.49 5.41
CA LEU A 125 -28.79 5.56 6.05
C LEU A 125 -29.20 5.29 7.51
N LYS A 126 -29.47 4.02 7.82
CA LYS A 126 -29.82 3.56 9.17
C LYS A 126 -28.62 2.96 9.89
N THR A 127 -27.95 2.00 9.25
CA THR A 127 -26.80 1.31 9.82
C THR A 127 -25.76 1.03 8.76
N VAL A 128 -24.49 1.10 9.16
CA VAL A 128 -23.35 0.60 8.41
C VAL A 128 -22.49 -0.18 9.38
N ALA A 129 -22.10 -1.40 9.01
CA ALA A 129 -21.12 -2.19 9.74
C ALA A 129 -20.20 -2.91 8.76
N LEU A 130 -18.96 -3.16 9.17
CA LEU A 130 -18.00 -3.93 8.37
C LEU A 130 -18.58 -5.32 8.05
N TYR A 131 -18.44 -5.73 6.79
CA TYR A 131 -18.80 -7.07 6.37
C TYR A 131 -17.73 -8.05 6.88
N ASN A 132 -18.14 -8.98 7.74
CA ASN A 132 -17.26 -10.02 8.23
C ASN A 132 -17.25 -11.19 7.22
N ASN A 133 -16.13 -11.40 6.55
CA ASN A 133 -16.00 -12.42 5.53
C ASN A 133 -15.92 -13.82 6.19
N PRO A 134 -16.90 -14.71 5.98
CA PRO A 134 -16.90 -16.03 6.61
C PRO A 134 -15.76 -16.95 6.11
N GLY A 135 -15.12 -16.62 4.99
CA GLY A 135 -13.96 -17.34 4.47
C GLY A 135 -12.63 -16.95 5.12
N TYR A 136 -12.61 -15.95 5.99
CA TYR A 136 -11.38 -15.52 6.67
C TYR A 136 -11.02 -16.47 7.82
N PHE A 137 -9.83 -17.06 7.73
CA PHE A 137 -9.21 -17.88 8.77
C PHE A 137 -7.84 -17.29 9.14
N PRO A 138 -7.68 -16.80 10.39
CA PRO A 138 -6.39 -16.28 10.86
C PRO A 138 -5.25 -17.27 10.63
N ASN A 139 -4.06 -16.75 10.31
CA ASN A 139 -2.83 -17.51 10.12
C ASN A 139 -2.87 -18.51 8.95
N THR A 140 -3.94 -18.46 8.13
CA THR A 140 -4.20 -19.38 7.02
C THR A 140 -4.56 -18.63 5.75
N THR A 141 -5.36 -17.57 5.88
CA THR A 141 -5.74 -16.66 4.78
C THR A 141 -5.33 -15.24 5.14
N TRP A 142 -5.02 -14.42 4.14
CA TRP A 142 -4.88 -12.98 4.39
C TRP A 142 -6.17 -12.43 4.96
N LYS A 143 -6.06 -11.46 5.86
CA LYS A 143 -7.21 -10.65 6.28
C LYS A 143 -7.76 -9.93 5.04
N PRO A 144 -9.05 -10.11 4.68
CA PRO A 144 -9.71 -9.44 3.56
C PRO A 144 -9.46 -7.94 3.56
N TYR A 145 -9.29 -7.34 2.38
CA TYR A 145 -8.96 -5.91 2.26
C TYR A 145 -9.96 -5.02 3.02
N GLY A 146 -11.26 -5.30 2.84
CA GLY A 146 -12.33 -4.57 3.54
C GLY A 146 -12.38 -4.77 5.06
N MET A 147 -11.70 -5.78 5.60
CA MET A 147 -11.62 -6.03 7.04
C MET A 147 -10.38 -5.40 7.68
N LEU A 148 -9.42 -4.91 6.89
CA LEU A 148 -8.19 -4.29 7.38
C LEU A 148 -8.51 -3.07 8.26
N LEU A 149 -7.78 -2.96 9.37
CA LEU A 149 -7.73 -1.75 10.18
C LEU A 149 -7.08 -0.61 9.36
N PRO A 150 -7.34 0.67 9.70
CA PRO A 150 -6.79 1.80 8.94
C PRO A 150 -5.27 1.71 8.70
N ASP A 151 -4.49 1.34 9.71
CA ASP A 151 -3.04 1.25 9.60
C ASP A 151 -2.58 0.04 8.78
N GLU A 152 -3.27 -1.11 8.88
CA GLU A 152 -3.02 -2.29 8.04
C GLU A 152 -3.32 -1.99 6.57
N ARG A 153 -4.42 -1.27 6.31
CA ARG A 153 -4.80 -0.86 4.95
C ARG A 153 -3.78 0.11 4.37
N ARG A 154 -3.37 1.11 5.14
CA ARG A 154 -2.30 2.02 4.76
C ARG A 154 -1.02 1.26 4.42
N ALA A 155 -0.64 0.26 5.20
CA ALA A 155 0.51 -0.60 4.92
C ALA A 155 0.37 -1.34 3.58
N VAL A 156 -0.80 -1.94 3.30
CA VAL A 156 -1.10 -2.63 2.04
C VAL A 156 -1.08 -1.68 0.85
N ASP A 157 -1.65 -0.49 0.98
CA ASP A 157 -1.66 0.50 -0.10
C ASP A 157 -0.25 1.00 -0.40
N LEU A 158 0.58 1.20 0.64
CA LEU A 158 2.00 1.51 0.50
C LEU A 158 2.77 0.35 -0.16
N LEU A 159 2.49 -0.89 0.22
CA LEU A 159 3.06 -2.07 -0.46
C LEU A 159 2.70 -2.06 -1.95
N GLY A 160 1.44 -1.76 -2.28
CA GLY A 160 0.94 -1.60 -3.65
C GLY A 160 1.69 -0.54 -4.46
N ARG A 161 1.87 0.64 -3.87
CA ARG A 161 2.65 1.74 -4.47
C ARG A 161 4.13 1.38 -4.64
N SER A 162 4.67 0.53 -3.77
CA SER A 162 6.09 0.22 -3.72
C SER A 162 6.56 -0.81 -4.77
N ILE A 163 5.65 -1.61 -5.34
CA ILE A 163 6.00 -2.72 -6.26
C ILE A 163 6.96 -2.30 -7.38
N PRO A 164 6.71 -1.21 -8.13
CA PRO A 164 7.63 -0.82 -9.20
C PRO A 164 9.04 -0.59 -8.67
N TYR A 165 9.18 0.03 -7.50
CA TYR A 165 10.47 0.31 -6.86
C TYR A 165 11.13 -0.95 -6.28
N ALA A 166 10.35 -1.91 -5.80
CA ALA A 166 10.88 -3.22 -5.38
C ALA A 166 11.49 -3.98 -6.57
N LYS A 167 10.83 -3.97 -7.73
CA LYS A 167 11.38 -4.53 -8.98
C LYS A 167 12.65 -3.81 -9.43
N LEU A 168 12.73 -2.49 -9.27
CA LEU A 168 13.96 -1.75 -9.58
C LEU A 168 15.09 -2.08 -8.59
N ALA A 169 14.76 -2.23 -7.31
CA ALA A 169 15.71 -2.64 -6.27
C ALA A 169 16.23 -4.08 -6.45
N ASP A 170 15.46 -4.95 -7.12
CA ASP A 170 15.92 -6.25 -7.62
C ASP A 170 16.79 -6.10 -8.87
N ALA A 171 16.33 -5.32 -9.85
CA ALA A 171 17.02 -5.15 -11.12
C ALA A 171 18.40 -4.49 -11.01
N ILE A 172 18.63 -3.62 -10.02
CA ILE A 172 19.92 -2.92 -9.86
C ILE A 172 21.10 -3.85 -9.53
N TYR A 173 20.84 -5.10 -9.14
CA TYR A 173 21.88 -6.13 -8.97
C TYR A 173 22.42 -6.66 -10.30
N ASP A 174 21.69 -6.45 -11.41
CA ASP A 174 22.11 -6.80 -12.76
C ASP A 174 22.00 -5.56 -13.67
N PHE A 175 23.12 -4.87 -13.89
CA PHE A 175 23.15 -3.67 -14.72
C PHE A 175 22.84 -3.93 -16.20
N ASP A 176 22.84 -5.18 -16.66
CA ASP A 176 22.37 -5.53 -18.01
C ASP A 176 20.83 -5.46 -18.10
N ASN A 177 20.14 -5.42 -16.96
CA ASN A 177 18.69 -5.20 -16.87
C ASN A 177 18.35 -3.70 -17.03
N VAL A 178 18.47 -3.23 -18.26
CA VAL A 178 18.28 -1.81 -18.62
C VAL A 178 16.81 -1.37 -18.71
N ALA A 179 15.84 -2.29 -18.60
CA ALA A 179 14.42 -1.98 -18.70
C ALA A 179 13.55 -2.88 -17.80
N VAL A 180 12.78 -2.25 -16.92
CA VAL A 180 11.88 -2.91 -15.96
C VAL A 180 10.49 -2.29 -16.07
N ASP A 181 9.54 -3.02 -16.65
CA ASP A 181 8.20 -2.50 -16.97
C ASP A 181 8.29 -1.16 -17.75
N ALA A 182 7.72 -0.07 -17.22
CA ALA A 182 7.78 1.26 -17.82
C ALA A 182 9.11 2.00 -17.59
N TRP A 183 10.00 1.48 -16.74
CA TRP A 183 11.23 2.14 -16.32
C TRP A 183 12.43 1.73 -17.18
N GLN A 184 13.27 2.71 -17.51
CA GLN A 184 14.50 2.51 -18.27
C GLN A 184 15.70 3.04 -17.48
N LEU A 185 16.76 2.25 -17.35
CA LEU A 185 18.03 2.69 -16.77
C LEU A 185 18.68 3.71 -17.70
N ILE A 186 18.92 4.92 -17.21
CA ILE A 186 19.52 6.02 -17.98
C ILE A 186 20.93 6.40 -17.50
N GLU A 187 21.29 6.01 -16.29
CA GLU A 187 22.59 6.28 -15.68
C GLU A 187 22.89 5.18 -14.65
N SER A 188 24.13 4.69 -14.61
CA SER A 188 24.63 3.83 -13.55
C SER A 188 25.95 4.38 -13.00
N ASN A 189 26.20 4.14 -11.72
CA ASN A 189 27.39 4.60 -11.03
C ASN A 189 27.86 3.50 -10.07
N GLY A 190 28.95 2.83 -10.44
CA GLY A 190 29.69 1.96 -9.54
C GLY A 190 30.94 2.65 -9.04
N LYS A 191 31.13 2.72 -7.72
CA LYS A 191 32.31 3.32 -7.08
C LYS A 191 33.20 2.26 -6.44
N SER A 192 34.49 2.57 -6.35
CA SER A 192 35.46 1.74 -5.62
C SER A 192 35.18 1.63 -4.12
N SER A 193 34.28 2.47 -3.58
CA SER A 193 33.79 2.39 -2.19
C SER A 193 32.83 1.23 -1.95
N GLY A 194 32.37 0.54 -3.00
CA GLY A 194 31.36 -0.52 -2.93
C GLY A 194 29.92 -0.03 -3.09
N MET A 195 29.73 1.28 -3.26
CA MET A 195 28.43 1.88 -3.59
C MET A 195 28.14 1.71 -5.08
N ASP A 196 27.02 1.06 -5.36
CA ASP A 196 26.45 0.85 -6.69
C ASP A 196 25.05 1.45 -6.74
N ALA A 197 24.79 2.29 -7.75
CA ALA A 197 23.49 2.95 -7.91
C ALA A 197 23.11 3.13 -9.37
N GLY A 198 21.81 3.30 -9.62
CA GLY A 198 21.25 3.56 -10.94
C GLY A 198 20.14 4.59 -10.89
N VAL A 199 20.00 5.35 -11.98
CA VAL A 199 18.87 6.25 -12.20
C VAL A 199 18.00 5.65 -13.29
N TYR A 200 16.77 5.32 -12.94
CA TYR A 200 15.75 4.87 -13.88
C TYR A 200 14.81 6.03 -14.21
N ARG A 201 14.36 6.10 -15.46
CA ARG A 201 13.32 7.02 -15.92
C ARG A 201 12.06 6.27 -16.31
N ASN A 202 10.92 6.70 -15.79
CA ASN A 202 9.63 6.20 -16.24
C ASN A 202 9.30 6.76 -17.63
N ARG A 203 9.03 5.89 -18.61
CA ARG A 203 8.79 6.28 -20.00
C ARG A 203 7.45 7.02 -20.21
N ASP A 204 6.50 6.83 -19.31
CA ASP A 204 5.16 7.39 -19.40
C ASP A 204 5.06 8.73 -18.65
N THR A 205 5.68 8.84 -17.47
CA THR A 205 5.57 10.03 -16.60
C THR A 205 6.81 10.93 -16.63
N ASN A 206 7.94 10.46 -17.14
CA ASN A 206 9.27 11.09 -17.05
C ASN A 206 9.81 11.28 -15.61
N GLU A 207 9.16 10.68 -14.61
CA GLU A 207 9.66 10.64 -13.23
C GLU A 207 10.94 9.80 -13.15
N LEU A 208 11.75 10.05 -12.12
CA LEU A 208 13.01 9.35 -11.90
C LEU A 208 12.95 8.50 -10.63
N ALA A 209 13.58 7.34 -10.69
CA ALA A 209 13.87 6.51 -9.54
C ALA A 209 15.39 6.41 -9.35
N LEU A 210 15.89 6.89 -8.22
CA LEU A 210 17.28 6.73 -7.80
C LEU A 210 17.38 5.47 -6.93
N VAL A 211 18.07 4.46 -7.43
CA VAL A 211 18.04 3.11 -6.84
C VAL A 211 19.44 2.72 -6.40
N PHE A 212 19.58 2.36 -5.13
CA PHE A 212 20.84 1.90 -4.54
C PHE A 212 20.85 0.37 -4.41
N ARG A 213 21.94 -0.26 -4.83
CA ARG A 213 22.20 -1.69 -4.66
C ARG A 213 22.75 -1.95 -3.25
N GLY A 214 22.39 -3.09 -2.66
CA GLY A 214 23.07 -3.59 -1.46
C GLY A 214 24.34 -4.38 -1.79
N THR A 215 25.20 -4.60 -0.79
CA THR A 215 26.42 -5.41 -0.96
C THR A 215 26.07 -6.91 -0.93
N GLU A 216 26.73 -7.74 -1.75
CA GLU A 216 26.53 -9.20 -1.75
C GLU A 216 27.25 -9.91 -0.59
N THR A 217 28.26 -9.25 0.00
CA THR A 217 28.87 -9.65 1.27
C THR A 217 28.48 -8.61 2.31
N CYS A 218 27.68 -9.00 3.30
CA CYS A 218 27.35 -8.14 4.44
C CYS A 218 28.57 -8.00 5.37
N ASP A 219 29.70 -7.48 4.87
CA ASP A 219 30.85 -7.07 5.68
C ASP A 219 30.64 -5.64 6.20
N PHE A 220 29.46 -5.39 6.79
CA PHE A 220 29.15 -4.15 7.48
C PHE A 220 29.41 -4.36 8.97
N PRO A 221 30.47 -3.77 9.55
CA PRO A 221 30.72 -3.87 10.98
C PRO A 221 29.75 -2.92 11.69
N CYS A 222 28.53 -3.39 11.94
CA CYS A 222 27.55 -2.67 12.75
C CYS A 222 27.55 -3.13 14.22
N SER A 223 28.39 -4.13 14.57
CA SER A 223 28.65 -4.49 15.96
C SER A 223 30.05 -4.03 16.34
N PHE A 224 30.14 -3.13 17.33
CA PHE A 224 31.39 -2.69 17.95
C PHE A 224 32.26 -3.84 18.53
N LYS A 225 31.83 -5.10 18.41
CA LYS A 225 32.48 -6.27 19.01
C LYS A 225 33.49 -6.98 18.11
N GLU A 226 33.50 -6.74 16.80
CA GLU A 226 34.56 -7.32 15.95
C GLU A 226 35.91 -6.61 16.11
N LEU A 227 35.98 -5.55 16.91
CA LEU A 227 37.23 -4.88 17.26
C LEU A 227 37.97 -5.48 18.47
N GLU A 228 37.36 -6.41 19.22
CA GLU A 228 38.03 -7.03 20.38
C GLU A 228 38.75 -8.36 20.06
N ASP A 229 38.32 -9.11 19.03
CA ASP A 229 38.87 -10.46 18.75
C ASP A 229 39.94 -10.53 17.64
N THR A 230 40.33 -9.40 17.04
CA THR A 230 41.50 -9.31 16.14
C THR A 230 42.62 -8.46 16.74
N ALA A 231 42.91 -8.67 18.02
CA ALA A 231 44.16 -8.22 18.64
C ALA A 231 45.34 -9.11 18.20
N SER A 232 45.67 -9.09 16.91
CA SER A 232 47.03 -9.29 16.36
C SER A 232 47.00 -9.24 14.83
N ASP A 233 47.87 -8.42 14.27
CA ASP A 233 48.24 -8.32 12.86
C ASP A 233 47.29 -7.61 11.89
N ALA A 234 47.09 -6.30 12.10
CA ALA A 234 46.97 -5.35 10.99
C ALA A 234 47.32 -3.91 11.43
N ILE A 235 48.60 -3.54 11.34
CA ILE A 235 49.04 -2.13 11.34
C ILE A 235 48.76 -1.52 9.95
N ALA A 236 47.50 -1.55 9.54
CA ALA A 236 46.88 -0.88 8.40
C ALA A 236 45.36 -1.13 8.58
N ASP A 237 44.59 -0.29 9.23
CA ASP A 237 44.34 1.10 8.87
C ASP A 237 44.08 1.98 10.09
N ALA A 238 44.80 3.10 10.13
CA ALA A 238 44.64 4.15 11.12
C ALA A 238 43.37 5.00 10.86
N ALA A 239 42.19 4.42 11.05
CA ALA A 239 40.92 5.16 10.97
C ALA A 239 39.83 4.60 11.91
N ILE A 240 40.22 4.06 13.06
CA ILE A 240 39.26 3.61 14.08
C ILE A 240 39.19 4.63 15.21
N GLY A 241 38.01 5.24 15.40
CA GLY A 241 37.64 5.81 16.69
C GLY A 241 37.07 7.23 16.75
N ILE A 242 36.75 7.92 15.64
CA ILE A 242 36.07 9.24 15.68
C ILE A 242 35.17 9.46 14.45
N GLY A 243 33.85 9.34 14.60
CA GLY A 243 32.85 10.11 13.84
C GLY A 243 32.88 10.13 12.30
N THR A 244 33.41 9.12 11.61
CA THR A 244 33.42 9.11 10.14
C THR A 244 32.28 8.27 9.58
N VAL A 245 31.33 8.93 8.93
CA VAL A 245 30.34 8.30 8.03
C VAL A 245 31.04 7.35 7.06
N SER A 246 30.51 6.14 6.85
CA SER A 246 31.00 5.21 5.82
C SER A 246 31.12 5.91 4.46
N ASP A 247 32.22 5.66 3.74
CA ASP A 247 32.44 6.30 2.44
C ASP A 247 31.35 5.97 1.43
N GLN A 248 30.66 4.83 1.57
CA GLN A 248 29.49 4.47 0.77
C GLN A 248 28.32 5.44 0.98
N PHE A 249 28.01 5.82 2.22
CA PHE A 249 26.95 6.78 2.53
C PHE A 249 27.30 8.20 2.04
N LYS A 250 28.57 8.60 2.16
CA LYS A 250 29.04 9.89 1.62
C LYS A 250 28.93 9.93 0.10
N ASP A 251 29.36 8.87 -0.59
CA ASP A 251 29.33 8.79 -2.04
C ASP A 251 27.90 8.70 -2.57
N ALA A 252 27.03 7.95 -1.88
CA ALA A 252 25.60 7.91 -2.18
C ALA A 252 24.97 9.31 -2.07
N PHE A 253 25.32 10.08 -1.03
CA PHE A 253 24.80 11.44 -0.86
C PHE A 253 25.28 12.38 -1.96
N ARG A 254 26.58 12.36 -2.29
CA ARG A 254 27.13 13.18 -3.38
C ARG A 254 26.48 12.83 -4.72
N PHE A 255 26.28 11.55 -5.00
CA PHE A 255 25.63 11.10 -6.22
C PHE A 255 24.17 11.55 -6.28
N ALA A 256 23.41 11.34 -5.20
CA ALA A 256 22.02 11.76 -5.12
C ALA A 256 21.86 13.28 -5.27
N GLN A 257 22.71 14.06 -4.60
CA GLN A 257 22.70 15.52 -4.70
C GLN A 257 22.99 15.99 -6.13
N ASP A 258 23.93 15.35 -6.83
CA ASP A 258 24.22 15.63 -8.23
C ASP A 258 23.03 15.29 -9.15
N VAL A 259 22.39 14.13 -8.97
CA VAL A 259 21.19 13.72 -9.73
C VAL A 259 20.05 14.73 -9.52
N VAL A 260 19.75 15.10 -8.27
CA VAL A 260 18.73 16.11 -7.95
C VAL A 260 19.08 17.46 -8.59
N GLY A 261 20.34 17.87 -8.52
CA GLY A 261 20.82 19.13 -9.10
C GLY A 261 20.71 19.17 -10.64
N ARG A 262 20.92 18.04 -11.31
CA ARG A 262 20.80 17.90 -12.78
C ARG A 262 19.36 17.82 -13.28
N HIS A 263 18.41 17.49 -12.40
CA HIS A 263 17.00 17.28 -12.75
C HIS A 263 16.05 18.16 -11.94
N PRO A 264 16.19 19.51 -12.03
CA PRO A 264 15.35 20.42 -11.25
C PRO A 264 13.87 20.28 -11.64
N GLY A 265 12.99 20.18 -10.65
CA GLY A 265 11.53 20.10 -10.83
C GLY A 265 11.02 18.74 -11.32
N VAL A 266 11.88 17.74 -11.45
CA VAL A 266 11.47 16.36 -11.74
C VAL A 266 11.20 15.63 -10.44
N LYS A 267 10.10 14.86 -10.38
CA LYS A 267 9.83 13.99 -9.22
C LYS A 267 10.87 12.86 -9.20
N ILE A 268 11.60 12.76 -8.09
CA ILE A 268 12.62 11.74 -7.85
C ILE A 268 12.20 10.93 -6.63
N THR A 269 12.06 9.63 -6.81
CA THR A 269 11.81 8.67 -5.71
C THR A 269 13.08 7.85 -5.48
N VAL A 270 13.46 7.65 -4.22
CA VAL A 270 14.65 6.87 -3.86
C VAL A 270 14.22 5.46 -3.48
N ALA A 271 14.98 4.44 -3.89
CA ALA A 271 14.69 3.07 -3.51
C ALA A 271 15.96 2.25 -3.26
N GLY A 272 15.82 1.16 -2.51
CA GLY A 272 16.91 0.21 -2.33
C GLY A 272 16.55 -0.96 -1.45
N HIS A 273 17.34 -2.02 -1.57
CA HIS A 273 17.19 -3.26 -0.80
C HIS A 273 18.41 -3.51 0.08
N SER A 274 18.25 -4.17 1.24
CA SER A 274 19.35 -4.51 2.15
C SER A 274 20.13 -3.24 2.54
N LEU A 275 21.46 -3.20 2.38
CA LEU A 275 22.25 -1.97 2.57
C LEU A 275 21.78 -0.83 1.66
N GLY A 276 21.42 -1.13 0.41
CA GLY A 276 20.90 -0.13 -0.52
C GLY A 276 19.64 0.55 0.02
N GLY A 277 18.84 -0.16 0.81
CA GLY A 277 17.71 0.41 1.52
C GLY A 277 18.12 1.34 2.68
N GLY A 278 19.22 1.06 3.37
CA GLY A 278 19.83 1.96 4.35
C GLY A 278 20.34 3.25 3.70
N LEU A 279 21.03 3.14 2.56
CA LEU A 279 21.43 4.28 1.75
C LEU A 279 20.21 5.09 1.29
N ALA A 280 19.17 4.42 0.79
CA ALA A 280 17.94 5.05 0.34
C ALA A 280 17.27 5.87 1.47
N GLN A 281 17.12 5.30 2.67
CA GLN A 281 16.59 6.00 3.84
C GLN A 281 17.40 7.26 4.18
N ALA A 282 18.72 7.13 4.25
CA ALA A 282 19.61 8.23 4.59
C ALA A 282 19.51 9.39 3.58
N ILE A 283 19.52 9.06 2.28
CA ILE A 283 19.41 10.04 1.20
C ILE A 283 18.02 10.69 1.17
N GLY A 284 16.97 9.87 1.26
CA GLY A 284 15.58 10.32 1.30
C GLY A 284 15.34 11.32 2.41
N ALA A 285 15.85 11.03 3.61
CA ALA A 285 15.68 11.87 4.80
C ALA A 285 16.36 13.23 4.66
N VAL A 286 17.60 13.26 4.16
CA VAL A 286 18.35 14.51 4.07
C VAL A 286 17.88 15.37 2.90
N LEU A 287 17.50 14.76 1.77
CA LEU A 287 17.08 15.48 0.57
C LEU A 287 15.56 15.72 0.48
N GLY A 288 14.77 15.16 1.41
CA GLY A 288 13.31 15.29 1.41
C GLY A 288 12.64 14.59 0.23
N LEU A 289 13.11 13.39 -0.12
CA LEU A 289 12.62 12.62 -1.26
C LEU A 289 11.75 11.44 -0.81
N GLU A 290 10.67 11.17 -1.55
CA GLU A 290 9.86 9.96 -1.36
C GLU A 290 10.78 8.73 -1.48
N THR A 291 10.68 7.79 -0.55
CA THR A 291 11.65 6.71 -0.40
C THR A 291 11.00 5.38 -0.06
N PHE A 292 11.37 4.33 -0.78
CA PHE A 292 10.99 2.95 -0.49
C PHE A 292 12.22 2.10 -0.19
N ALA A 293 12.37 1.68 1.07
CA ALA A 293 13.46 0.82 1.50
C ALA A 293 12.91 -0.58 1.82
N PHE A 294 13.51 -1.61 1.23
CA PHE A 294 13.02 -2.99 1.28
C PHE A 294 13.98 -3.89 2.03
N ASN A 295 13.50 -4.63 3.04
CA ASN A 295 14.34 -5.51 3.89
C ASN A 295 15.68 -4.83 4.23
N SER A 296 15.61 -3.54 4.55
CA SER A 296 16.76 -2.66 4.54
C SER A 296 17.54 -2.75 5.83
N SER A 297 18.83 -2.44 5.81
CA SER A 297 19.57 -2.15 7.04
C SER A 297 19.12 -0.80 7.64
N PRO A 298 19.31 -0.58 8.94
CA PRO A 298 19.14 0.75 9.53
C PRO A 298 20.22 1.73 9.03
N VAL A 299 20.02 3.01 9.34
CA VAL A 299 20.98 4.08 9.05
C VAL A 299 21.86 4.32 10.28
N PRO A 300 23.19 4.40 10.14
CA PRO A 300 24.05 4.75 11.26
C PRO A 300 23.77 6.16 11.79
N ASP A 301 23.62 6.32 13.10
CA ASP A 301 23.15 7.59 13.72
C ASP A 301 24.08 8.77 13.38
N HIS A 302 25.40 8.51 13.36
CA HIS A 302 26.43 9.49 13.04
C HIS A 302 26.39 10.01 11.60
N PHE A 303 25.61 9.39 10.70
CA PHE A 303 25.32 9.97 9.38
C PHE A 303 24.63 11.33 9.52
N PHE A 304 23.65 11.41 10.42
CA PHE A 304 22.85 12.61 10.61
C PHE A 304 23.58 13.72 11.39
N ASP A 305 24.66 13.39 12.10
CA ASP A 305 25.58 14.38 12.69
C ASP A 305 26.27 15.23 11.60
N THR A 306 26.50 14.63 10.42
CA THR A 306 27.14 15.31 9.27
C THR A 306 26.10 15.86 8.30
N TYR A 307 25.05 15.09 8.03
CA TYR A 307 24.01 15.42 7.05
C TYR A 307 22.66 15.57 7.77
N THR A 308 22.33 16.79 8.17
CA THR A 308 21.16 17.06 9.01
C THR A 308 19.85 16.92 8.24
N ILE A 309 18.88 16.19 8.80
CA ILE A 309 17.49 16.18 8.34
C ILE A 309 16.89 17.56 8.61
N THR A 310 16.26 18.16 7.61
CA THR A 310 15.66 19.50 7.71
C THR A 310 14.15 19.50 7.84
N LEU A 311 13.49 18.40 7.44
CA LEU A 311 12.05 18.23 7.52
C LEU A 311 11.60 17.80 8.93
N PRO A 312 10.39 18.17 9.35
CA PRO A 312 9.82 17.67 10.61
C PRO A 312 9.52 16.17 10.52
N ASN A 313 9.46 15.52 11.68
CA ASN A 313 9.31 14.07 11.78
C ASN A 313 7.99 13.55 11.16
N GLU A 314 6.92 14.35 11.23
CA GLU A 314 5.64 14.03 10.64
C GLU A 314 5.73 13.98 9.09
N GLU A 315 6.48 14.91 8.48
CA GLU A 315 6.70 14.90 7.02
C GLU A 315 7.61 13.74 6.60
N ILE A 316 8.63 13.42 7.41
CA ILE A 316 9.51 12.28 7.15
C ILE A 316 8.75 10.95 7.14
N GLN A 317 7.81 10.76 8.08
CA GLN A 317 6.94 9.56 8.12
C GLN A 317 6.00 9.44 6.93
N GLU A 318 5.69 10.54 6.26
CA GLU A 318 4.89 10.55 5.03
C GLU A 318 5.74 10.43 3.75
N LEU A 319 7.07 10.47 3.86
CA LEU A 319 8.00 10.38 2.72
C LEU A 319 8.80 9.09 2.69
N ILE A 320 9.16 8.52 3.84
CA ILE A 320 10.06 7.38 3.92
C ILE A 320 9.29 6.16 4.42
N TYR A 321 9.33 5.10 3.63
CA TYR A 321 8.64 3.86 3.92
C TYR A 321 9.66 2.72 3.96
N VAL A 322 9.83 2.13 5.15
CA VAL A 322 10.70 0.98 5.35
C VAL A 322 9.83 -0.27 5.45
N ILE A 323 9.85 -1.08 4.40
CA ILE A 323 8.96 -2.22 4.22
C ILE A 323 9.78 -3.51 4.33
N ALA A 324 9.37 -4.43 5.21
CA ALA A 324 10.14 -5.63 5.48
C ALA A 324 9.28 -6.90 5.53
N ASP A 325 9.84 -8.01 5.04
CA ASP A 325 9.42 -9.35 5.45
C ASP A 325 9.93 -9.60 6.87
N VAL A 326 9.06 -10.07 7.76
CA VAL A 326 9.41 -10.33 9.16
C VAL A 326 10.51 -11.39 9.32
N HIS A 327 10.61 -12.32 8.38
CA HIS A 327 11.64 -13.36 8.38
C HIS A 327 12.97 -12.87 7.82
N ASP A 328 13.03 -11.63 7.30
CA ASP A 328 14.28 -11.05 6.86
C ASP A 328 15.02 -10.41 8.05
N PRO A 329 16.17 -10.96 8.45
CA PRO A 329 16.94 -10.44 9.56
C PRO A 329 17.53 -9.06 9.27
N VAL A 330 17.75 -8.64 8.02
CA VAL A 330 18.54 -7.44 7.71
C VAL A 330 17.95 -6.16 8.31
N SER A 331 16.61 -6.09 8.44
CA SER A 331 15.92 -4.96 9.10
C SER A 331 15.93 -4.98 10.62
N ASN A 332 16.41 -6.07 11.23
CA ASN A 332 16.40 -6.23 12.68
C ASN A 332 17.79 -6.50 13.26
N THR A 333 18.63 -7.24 12.53
CA THR A 333 19.91 -7.77 12.97
C THR A 333 20.97 -7.73 11.86
N ASP A 334 22.23 -7.73 12.26
CA ASP A 334 23.38 -7.90 11.37
C ASP A 334 23.49 -9.33 10.80
N ASN A 335 24.53 -9.57 9.99
CA ASN A 335 24.85 -10.86 9.38
C ASN A 335 25.13 -11.99 10.39
N THR A 336 25.32 -11.68 11.68
CA THR A 336 25.51 -12.64 12.77
C THR A 336 24.27 -12.83 13.62
N GLY A 337 23.16 -12.16 13.29
CA GLY A 337 21.91 -12.19 14.06
C GLY A 337 21.93 -11.32 15.31
N LYS A 338 22.88 -10.38 15.43
CA LYS A 338 22.89 -9.40 16.53
C LYS A 338 22.17 -8.13 16.13
N PHE A 339 21.46 -7.51 17.06
CA PHE A 339 20.87 -6.18 16.83
C PHE A 339 21.94 -5.14 16.48
N TYR A 340 21.59 -4.24 15.58
CA TYR A 340 22.43 -3.10 15.23
C TYR A 340 22.64 -2.20 16.46
N LEU A 341 23.87 -1.75 16.65
CA LEU A 341 24.22 -0.74 17.65
C LEU A 341 24.40 0.61 16.95
N ASP A 342 23.96 1.70 17.59
CA ASP A 342 24.11 3.08 17.11
C ASP A 342 23.63 3.31 15.65
N SER A 343 22.58 2.58 15.27
CA SER A 343 21.94 2.67 13.95
C SER A 343 20.44 2.46 14.10
N HIS A 344 19.64 3.29 13.44
CA HIS A 344 18.18 3.22 13.50
C HIS A 344 17.54 3.36 12.12
N HIS A 345 16.36 2.77 11.96
CA HIS A 345 15.50 3.10 10.82
C HIS A 345 14.97 4.52 10.97
N VAL A 346 14.93 5.26 9.86
CA VAL A 346 14.48 6.66 9.87
C VAL A 346 12.99 6.76 10.22
N THR A 347 12.20 5.76 9.82
CA THR A 347 10.78 5.63 10.15
C THR A 347 10.49 4.23 10.67
N PRO A 348 9.38 4.01 11.41
CA PRO A 348 8.99 2.68 11.85
C PRO A 348 8.87 1.69 10.69
N LEU A 349 9.17 0.42 10.97
CA LEU A 349 9.02 -0.67 10.02
C LEU A 349 7.54 -0.94 9.70
N ILE A 350 7.26 -1.15 8.42
CA ILE A 350 6.00 -1.69 7.89
C ILE A 350 6.26 -3.15 7.57
N GLN A 351 5.86 -4.05 8.46
CA GLN A 351 6.23 -5.45 8.35
C GLN A 351 5.08 -6.31 7.83
N PHE A 352 5.45 -7.32 7.04
CA PHE A 352 4.56 -8.34 6.54
C PHE A 352 5.09 -9.72 6.92
N ASP A 353 4.24 -10.53 7.52
CA ASP A 353 4.48 -11.96 7.64
C ASP A 353 3.78 -12.65 6.48
N PHE A 354 4.52 -12.95 5.42
CA PHE A 354 3.94 -13.60 4.24
C PHE A 354 3.60 -15.09 4.46
N ASP A 355 4.15 -15.72 5.49
CA ASP A 355 3.94 -17.14 5.77
C ASP A 355 2.71 -17.35 6.66
N LEU A 356 2.55 -16.52 7.69
CA LEU A 356 1.35 -16.44 8.53
C LEU A 356 0.25 -15.56 7.91
N LYS A 357 0.56 -14.81 6.85
CA LYS A 357 -0.39 -13.90 6.16
C LYS A 357 -0.90 -12.79 7.07
N GLU A 358 0.02 -12.17 7.79
CA GLU A 358 -0.24 -11.08 8.74
C GLU A 358 0.42 -9.77 8.30
N ILE A 359 -0.20 -8.65 8.69
CA ILE A 359 0.28 -7.29 8.44
C ILE A 359 0.58 -6.68 9.81
N MET A 360 1.81 -6.24 10.01
CA MET A 360 2.32 -5.79 11.31
C MET A 360 2.87 -4.35 11.18
N PRO A 361 2.00 -3.34 11.17
CA PRO A 361 2.44 -1.95 11.10
C PRO A 361 3.02 -1.54 12.46
N GLY A 362 4.31 -1.17 12.50
CA GLY A 362 4.94 -0.59 13.69
C GLY A 362 5.10 -1.53 14.90
N HIS A 363 5.12 -2.85 14.69
CA HIS A 363 5.46 -3.84 15.73
C HIS A 363 6.48 -4.84 15.20
N SER A 364 7.59 -5.01 15.93
CA SER A 364 8.52 -6.12 15.72
C SER A 364 7.87 -7.42 16.14
N ALA A 365 7.77 -8.40 15.23
CA ALA A 365 7.36 -9.75 15.62
C ALA A 365 8.43 -10.44 16.48
N ASP A 366 8.04 -11.50 17.18
CA ASP A 366 8.99 -12.41 17.84
C ASP A 366 9.89 -13.05 16.76
N LEU A 367 11.18 -12.70 16.80
CA LEU A 367 12.21 -13.04 15.79
C LEU A 367 12.67 -14.50 15.86
N GLU A 368 11.79 -15.44 16.22
CA GLU A 368 12.15 -16.85 16.47
C GLU A 368 12.46 -17.66 15.19
N ASP A 369 12.12 -17.16 13.99
CA ASP A 369 12.27 -17.88 12.71
C ASP A 369 12.95 -17.05 11.58
N LEU A 370 14.02 -16.33 11.92
CA LEU A 370 14.78 -15.54 10.95
C LEU A 370 15.49 -16.41 9.91
N ARG A 371 15.40 -16.00 8.63
CA ARG A 371 16.01 -16.69 7.49
C ARG A 371 17.33 -16.03 7.09
N ILE A 372 18.42 -16.53 7.65
CA ILE A 372 19.78 -16.02 7.43
C ILE A 372 20.32 -16.40 6.03
N ASP A 373 19.69 -17.36 5.33
CA ASP A 373 20.18 -17.93 4.07
C ASP A 373 19.50 -17.41 2.79
N ARG A 374 18.51 -16.50 2.88
CA ARG A 374 17.71 -16.05 1.71
C ARG A 374 17.21 -14.60 1.78
N HIS A 375 18.10 -13.61 1.67
CA HIS A 375 17.75 -12.18 1.51
C HIS A 375 17.50 -11.79 0.05
N SER A 376 16.47 -12.34 -0.59
CA SER A 376 16.17 -12.00 -1.98
C SER A 376 14.96 -11.08 -2.09
N ILE A 377 15.22 -9.84 -2.49
CA ILE A 377 14.23 -8.85 -2.93
C ILE A 377 13.28 -9.41 -4.01
N THR A 378 13.71 -10.39 -4.81
CA THR A 378 12.84 -11.12 -5.74
C THR A 378 11.72 -11.86 -5.01
N ARG A 379 12.01 -12.55 -3.90
CA ARG A 379 11.00 -13.27 -3.11
C ARG A 379 10.00 -12.28 -2.50
N PHE A 380 10.49 -11.21 -1.89
CA PHE A 380 9.65 -10.15 -1.34
C PHE A 380 8.70 -9.59 -2.41
N THR A 381 9.23 -9.25 -3.58
CA THR A 381 8.46 -8.69 -4.70
C THR A 381 7.37 -9.65 -5.18
N ASN A 382 7.69 -10.94 -5.30
CA ASN A 382 6.71 -11.96 -5.70
C ASN A 382 5.59 -12.12 -4.65
N ASN A 383 5.95 -12.19 -3.37
CA ASN A 383 5.00 -12.29 -2.28
C ASN A 383 4.07 -11.08 -2.22
N ALA A 384 4.62 -9.87 -2.31
CA ALA A 384 3.87 -8.62 -2.36
C ALA A 384 2.90 -8.57 -3.55
N THR A 385 3.38 -8.94 -4.74
CA THR A 385 2.55 -8.99 -5.96
C THR A 385 1.40 -10.00 -5.82
N ASN A 386 1.66 -11.17 -5.24
CA ASN A 386 0.63 -12.19 -5.01
C ASN A 386 -0.44 -11.70 -4.02
N LEU A 387 -0.05 -11.03 -2.94
CA LEU A 387 -0.98 -10.42 -1.99
C LEU A 387 -1.88 -9.39 -2.69
N LEU A 388 -1.30 -8.50 -3.48
CA LEU A 388 -2.06 -7.44 -4.15
C LEU A 388 -2.99 -7.98 -5.24
N ASN A 389 -2.59 -9.04 -5.95
CA ASN A 389 -3.51 -9.73 -6.85
C ASN A 389 -4.67 -10.37 -6.09
N THR A 390 -4.40 -10.98 -4.93
CA THR A 390 -5.44 -11.55 -4.06
C THR A 390 -6.48 -10.51 -3.66
N TYR A 391 -6.04 -9.30 -3.27
CA TYR A 391 -6.96 -8.21 -2.93
C TYR A 391 -7.71 -7.65 -4.14
N ARG A 392 -7.06 -7.52 -5.30
CA ARG A 392 -7.71 -7.08 -6.55
C ARG A 392 -8.77 -8.06 -7.04
N ASP A 393 -8.60 -9.35 -6.79
CA ASP A 393 -9.58 -10.40 -7.08
C ASP A 393 -10.75 -10.40 -6.07
N GLY A 394 -10.76 -9.44 -5.14
CA GLY A 394 -11.82 -9.24 -4.17
C GLY A 394 -11.68 -10.11 -2.93
N TRP A 395 -10.46 -10.48 -2.51
CA TRP A 395 -10.29 -11.11 -1.21
C TRP A 395 -10.42 -10.12 -0.06
#